data_AF-A0A653D0Z1-F1
#
_entry.id   AF-A0A653D0Z1-F1
#
_cell.length_a   1.000
_cell.length_b   1.000
_cell.length_c   1.000
_cell.angle_alpha   90.00
_cell.angle_beta   90.00
_cell.angle_gamma   90.00
#
_symmetry.space_group_name_H-M   'P 1'
#
loop_
_entity.id
_entity.type
_entity.pdbx_description
1 polymer ?
#
loop_
_entity_poly.entity_id
_entity_poly.type
_entity_poly.pdbx_seq_one_letter_code
_entity_poly.pdbx_strand_id
1 'polypeptide(L)'
;MPAPNSNCTSPGSWKQGSAKAIFADDTTLLSRGRPPDNTEGLEQAKQWFYANKLVLNESKTARILFSSERLEARSEPVRLLGVVLDTRLNWSHQVDYVCARLSSQLFVLRRIRPFLDGGTLRTVYFSIVHSHLTYGTLLWGNSVRSHRAFVMQKAAVRIIEGVPYNTPCRPFFKKNRILPLPCIFIHDTLLYIHKNIFKFTTHANIHTYDTRYATDLAVPRSRIRMAAVNKPLVDMYNTFLRYHRIVEIHAMNVYQFSRFVKKFLLTECFYSVNEFYTHISRR
;
A
#
# COMPACT_ATOMS: atom_id res chain seq x y z
N MET A 1 8.17 33.95 -38.97
CA MET A 1 8.81 33.12 -37.92
C MET A 1 9.09 34.02 -36.73
N PRO A 2 8.40 33.87 -35.59
CA PRO A 2 8.79 34.56 -34.37
C PRO A 2 9.77 33.69 -33.56
N ALA A 3 10.72 34.39 -32.91
CA ALA A 3 11.80 33.84 -32.10
C ALA A 3 11.30 32.98 -30.91
N PRO A 4 12.10 32.02 -30.41
CA PRO A 4 11.73 31.21 -29.26
C PRO A 4 11.79 32.08 -27.99
N ASN A 5 10.64 32.23 -27.31
CA ASN A 5 10.57 32.84 -25.99
C ASN A 5 11.46 32.04 -25.01
N SER A 6 12.52 32.68 -24.54
CA SER A 6 13.53 32.15 -23.62
C SER A 6 13.08 32.01 -22.16
N ASN A 7 11.77 31.99 -21.89
CA ASN A 7 11.20 31.86 -20.55
C ASN A 7 10.43 30.53 -20.37
N CYS A 8 10.88 29.45 -21.00
CA CYS A 8 10.45 28.11 -20.60
C CYS A 8 11.19 27.74 -19.32
N THR A 9 10.67 28.24 -18.20
CA THR A 9 11.11 27.82 -16.87
C THR A 9 11.05 26.29 -16.79
N SER A 10 12.14 25.70 -16.31
CA SER A 10 12.26 24.27 -16.12
C SER A 10 11.10 23.71 -15.28
N PRO A 11 10.84 22.39 -15.32
CA PRO A 11 9.78 21.76 -14.52
C PRO A 11 9.91 21.88 -12.98
N GLY A 12 10.75 22.77 -12.47
CA GLY A 12 10.93 23.12 -11.07
C GLY A 12 10.28 24.45 -10.64
N SER A 13 9.63 25.21 -11.53
CA SER A 13 9.03 26.52 -11.21
C SER A 13 7.50 26.52 -11.06
N TRP A 14 6.89 25.37 -10.79
CA TRP A 14 5.44 25.27 -10.57
C TRP A 14 5.09 25.92 -9.22
N LYS A 15 4.01 26.72 -9.18
CA LYS A 15 3.57 27.49 -7.99
C LYS A 15 3.54 26.62 -6.72
N GLN A 16 3.81 27.28 -5.59
CA GLN A 16 3.79 26.75 -4.23
C GLN A 16 2.50 25.94 -3.96
N GLY A 17 2.65 24.62 -3.73
CA GLY A 17 1.51 23.70 -3.52
C GLY A 17 1.31 22.63 -4.61
N SER A 18 2.20 22.56 -5.60
CA SER A 18 2.19 21.57 -6.68
C SER A 18 3.30 20.54 -6.48
N ALA A 19 2.99 19.24 -6.51
CA ALA A 19 3.96 18.15 -6.48
C ALA A 19 3.89 17.33 -7.79
N LYS A 20 4.99 16.71 -8.17
CA LYS A 20 5.09 15.89 -9.38
C LYS A 20 5.65 14.51 -9.06
N ALA A 21 5.03 13.48 -9.62
CA ALA A 21 5.59 12.14 -9.66
C ALA A 21 5.72 11.71 -11.12
N ILE A 22 6.86 11.13 -11.49
CA ILE A 22 7.12 10.63 -12.84
C ILE A 22 7.52 9.16 -12.73
N PHE A 23 6.98 8.34 -13.61
CA PHE A 23 7.41 6.97 -13.80
C PHE A 23 7.41 6.66 -15.31
N ALA A 24 8.59 6.50 -15.89
CA ALA A 24 8.74 6.42 -17.35
C ALA A 24 8.02 7.58 -18.07
N ASP A 25 7.06 7.29 -18.94
CA ASP A 25 6.21 8.25 -19.64
C ASP A 25 5.02 8.74 -18.80
N ASP A 26 4.60 7.98 -17.78
CA ASP A 26 3.51 8.37 -16.89
C ASP A 26 3.94 9.55 -16.00
N THR A 27 3.33 10.71 -16.23
CA THR A 27 3.53 11.93 -15.42
C THR A 27 2.27 12.23 -14.61
N THR A 28 2.41 12.32 -13.30
CA THR A 28 1.34 12.70 -12.37
C THR A 28 1.62 14.06 -11.77
N LEU A 29 0.67 14.97 -11.94
CA LEU A 29 0.68 16.29 -11.33
C LEU A 29 -0.31 16.30 -10.16
N LEU A 30 0.17 16.65 -8.98
CA LEU A 30 -0.65 16.87 -7.80
C LEU A 30 -0.71 18.36 -7.52
N SER A 31 -1.90 18.93 -7.48
CA SER A 31 -2.14 20.32 -7.08
C SER A 31 -3.04 20.36 -5.85
N ARG A 32 -2.74 21.29 -4.94
CA ARG A 32 -3.58 21.56 -3.77
C ARG A 32 -4.27 22.92 -3.98
N GLY A 33 -5.60 22.93 -3.99
CA GLY A 33 -6.39 24.15 -4.14
C GLY A 33 -7.88 23.86 -4.27
N ARG A 34 -8.70 24.91 -4.29
CA ARG A 34 -10.10 24.81 -4.68
C ARG A 34 -10.22 24.98 -6.21
N PRO A 35 -11.19 24.35 -6.87
CA PRO A 35 -11.51 24.70 -8.25
C PRO A 35 -11.87 26.20 -8.37
N PRO A 36 -11.48 26.91 -9.44
CA PRO A 36 -10.80 26.43 -10.65
C PRO A 36 -9.26 26.49 -10.58
N ASP A 37 -8.65 27.04 -9.52
CA ASP A 37 -7.18 27.23 -9.42
C ASP A 37 -6.36 25.93 -9.63
N ASN A 38 -6.99 24.77 -9.41
CA ASN A 38 -6.38 23.46 -9.59
C ASN A 38 -6.26 22.98 -11.06
N THR A 39 -6.78 23.71 -12.05
CA THR A 39 -6.64 23.37 -13.49
C THR A 39 -5.44 24.02 -14.18
N GLU A 40 -4.89 25.09 -13.59
CA GLU A 40 -3.78 25.87 -14.17
C GLU A 40 -2.54 25.00 -14.43
N GLY A 41 -2.28 24.03 -13.55
CA GLY A 41 -1.12 23.13 -13.67
C GLY A 41 -1.17 22.18 -14.87
N LEU A 42 -2.36 21.73 -15.28
CA LEU A 42 -2.49 20.86 -16.46
C LEU A 42 -2.25 21.67 -17.75
N GLU A 43 -2.76 22.89 -17.80
CA GLU A 43 -2.62 23.75 -18.98
C GLU A 43 -1.17 24.20 -19.18
N GLN A 44 -0.50 24.61 -18.11
CA GLN A 44 0.93 24.89 -18.13
C GLN A 44 1.75 23.64 -18.54
N ALA A 45 1.35 22.44 -18.10
CA ALA A 45 2.00 21.20 -18.54
C ALA A 45 1.79 20.92 -20.03
N LYS A 46 0.58 21.14 -20.56
CA LYS A 46 0.30 21.06 -22.00
C LYS A 46 1.21 21.99 -22.82
N GLN A 47 1.35 23.24 -22.38
CA GLN A 47 2.24 24.21 -23.03
C GLN A 47 3.70 23.77 -22.99
N TRP A 48 4.16 23.25 -21.85
CA TRP A 48 5.53 22.75 -21.71
C TRP A 48 5.77 21.54 -22.62
N PHE A 49 4.85 20.57 -22.68
CA PHE A 49 4.96 19.43 -23.59
C PHE A 49 5.03 19.87 -25.05
N TYR A 50 4.15 20.79 -25.45
CA TYR A 50 4.15 21.35 -26.79
C TYR A 50 5.48 22.04 -27.14
N ALA A 51 6.00 22.90 -26.26
CA ALA A 51 7.29 23.57 -26.44
C ALA A 51 8.46 22.58 -26.57
N ASN A 52 8.38 21.43 -25.90
CA ASN A 52 9.38 20.37 -25.95
C ASN A 52 9.11 19.31 -27.01
N LYS A 53 8.17 19.56 -27.95
CA LYS A 53 7.80 18.63 -29.04
C LYS A 53 7.30 17.26 -28.53
N LEU A 54 6.67 17.25 -27.35
CA LEU A 54 6.02 16.09 -26.77
C LEU A 54 4.50 16.19 -27.00
N VAL A 55 3.89 15.10 -27.46
CA VAL A 55 2.44 15.02 -27.68
C VAL A 55 1.78 14.40 -26.45
N LEU A 56 0.87 15.12 -25.82
CA LEU A 56 0.07 14.61 -24.71
C LEU A 56 -1.00 13.64 -25.23
N ASN A 57 -1.05 12.44 -24.65
CA ASN A 57 -2.12 11.49 -24.95
C ASN A 57 -3.38 11.86 -24.15
N GLU A 58 -4.29 12.62 -24.76
CA GLU A 58 -5.50 13.10 -24.07
C GLU A 58 -6.43 11.96 -23.63
N SER A 59 -6.53 10.86 -24.38
CA SER A 59 -7.41 9.73 -24.02
C SER A 59 -6.91 8.94 -22.81
N LYS A 60 -5.59 8.94 -22.57
CA LYS A 60 -4.98 8.34 -21.37
C LYS A 60 -4.86 9.33 -20.21
N THR A 61 -4.93 10.63 -20.48
CA THR A 61 -4.80 11.66 -19.44
C THR A 61 -6.07 11.70 -18.60
N ALA A 62 -5.97 11.25 -17.35
CA ALA A 62 -7.09 11.22 -16.42
C ALA A 62 -6.90 12.25 -15.30
N ARG A 63 -8.03 12.79 -14.81
CA ARG A 63 -8.06 13.70 -13.67
C ARG A 63 -8.87 13.09 -12.55
N ILE A 64 -8.30 13.11 -11.34
CA ILE A 64 -8.99 12.69 -10.12
C ILE A 64 -8.94 13.82 -9.10
N LEU A 65 -10.10 14.13 -8.51
CA LEU A 65 -10.20 15.06 -7.39
C LEU A 65 -10.34 14.29 -6.08
N PHE A 66 -9.47 14.58 -5.13
CA PHE A 66 -9.60 14.10 -3.75
C PHE A 66 -10.23 15.19 -2.90
N SER A 67 -11.40 14.93 -2.33
CA SER A 67 -12.08 15.86 -1.44
C SER A 67 -12.69 15.15 -0.23
N SER A 68 -12.59 15.78 0.93
CA SER A 68 -13.29 15.35 2.15
C SER A 68 -14.73 15.87 2.19
N GLU A 69 -15.10 16.84 1.35
CA GLU A 69 -16.44 17.39 1.30
C GLU A 69 -17.39 16.37 0.65
N ARG A 70 -18.57 16.18 1.26
CA ARG A 70 -19.55 15.20 0.79
C ARG A 70 -20.21 15.59 -0.55
N LEU A 71 -20.12 16.87 -0.92
CA LEU A 71 -20.85 17.46 -2.04
C LEU A 71 -20.02 17.46 -3.33
N GLU A 72 -20.50 16.65 -4.28
CA GLU A 72 -20.64 16.94 -5.73
C GLU A 72 -19.52 16.66 -6.73
N ALA A 73 -18.23 16.54 -6.37
CA ALA A 73 -17.22 16.21 -7.38
C ALA A 73 -16.71 14.77 -7.25
N ARG A 74 -17.56 13.79 -7.59
CA ARG A 74 -17.11 12.39 -7.79
C ARG A 74 -16.48 12.28 -9.17
N SER A 75 -15.15 12.30 -9.23
CA SER A 75 -14.40 11.84 -10.41
C SER A 75 -14.52 10.33 -10.55
N GLU A 76 -14.46 9.86 -11.80
CA GLU A 76 -14.29 8.44 -12.08
C GLU A 76 -12.99 7.90 -11.46
N PRO A 77 -12.96 6.63 -11.01
CA PRO A 77 -11.75 6.02 -10.50
C PRO A 77 -10.63 6.01 -11.55
N VAL A 78 -9.42 6.37 -11.15
CA VAL A 78 -8.26 6.45 -12.05
C VAL A 78 -7.28 5.35 -11.69
N ARG A 79 -6.77 4.65 -12.70
CA ARG A 79 -5.68 3.69 -12.52
C ARG A 79 -4.35 4.41 -12.61
N LEU A 80 -3.62 4.47 -11.51
CA LEU A 80 -2.28 5.03 -11.43
C LEU A 80 -1.29 3.93 -11.05
N LEU A 81 -0.30 3.67 -11.92
CA LEU A 81 0.75 2.66 -11.71
C LEU A 81 0.16 1.33 -11.23
N GLY A 82 -0.90 0.85 -11.90
CA GLY A 82 -1.53 -0.42 -11.58
C GLY A 82 -2.46 -0.43 -10.36
N VAL A 83 -2.55 0.65 -9.57
CA VAL A 83 -3.47 0.82 -8.43
C VAL A 83 -4.66 1.68 -8.84
N VAL A 84 -5.88 1.27 -8.50
CA VAL A 84 -7.10 2.03 -8.76
C VAL A 84 -7.37 2.99 -7.61
N LEU A 85 -7.33 4.28 -7.90
CA LEU A 85 -7.59 5.36 -6.96
C LEU A 85 -9.04 5.81 -7.11
N ASP A 86 -9.75 5.87 -6.00
CA ASP A 86 -11.08 6.49 -5.91
C ASP A 86 -11.01 7.84 -5.19
N THR A 87 -11.97 8.72 -5.46
CA THR A 87 -12.05 10.09 -4.90
C THR A 87 -11.97 10.14 -3.38
N ARG A 88 -12.36 9.07 -2.68
CA ARG A 88 -12.38 8.99 -1.21
C ARG A 88 -11.28 8.08 -0.65
N LEU A 89 -10.44 7.50 -1.50
CA LEU A 89 -9.43 6.49 -1.14
C LEU A 89 -10.01 5.40 -0.22
N ASN A 90 -11.24 4.95 -0.50
CA ASN A 90 -11.85 3.85 0.23
C ASN A 90 -11.40 2.46 -0.27
N TRP A 91 -10.66 2.44 -1.39
CA TRP A 91 -10.03 1.27 -2.00
C TRP A 91 -11.01 0.20 -2.49
N SER A 92 -12.31 0.50 -2.59
CA SER A 92 -13.33 -0.45 -3.06
C SER A 92 -13.03 -0.95 -4.46
N HIS A 93 -12.80 -0.03 -5.40
CA HIS A 93 -12.52 -0.37 -6.80
C HIS A 93 -11.21 -1.15 -6.94
N GLN A 94 -10.20 -0.82 -6.13
CA GLN A 94 -8.95 -1.59 -6.07
C GLN A 94 -9.18 -3.02 -5.60
N VAL A 95 -9.96 -3.21 -4.53
CA VAL A 95 -10.29 -4.55 -4.03
C VAL A 95 -11.13 -5.32 -5.05
N ASP A 96 -12.10 -4.68 -5.70
CA ASP A 96 -12.90 -5.30 -6.76
C ASP A 96 -12.01 -5.77 -7.93
N TYR A 97 -11.06 -4.94 -8.36
CA TYR A 97 -10.07 -5.29 -9.36
C TYR A 97 -9.20 -6.49 -8.95
N VAL A 98 -8.66 -6.48 -7.72
CA VAL A 98 -7.85 -7.59 -7.19
C VAL A 98 -8.69 -8.86 -7.12
N CYS A 99 -9.92 -8.80 -6.60
CA CYS A 99 -10.82 -9.94 -6.53
C CYS A 99 -11.12 -10.52 -7.93
N ALA A 100 -11.41 -9.68 -8.93
CA ALA A 100 -11.64 -10.15 -10.30
C ALA A 100 -10.43 -10.90 -10.87
N ARG A 101 -9.21 -10.39 -10.63
CA ARG A 101 -7.97 -11.08 -11.00
C ARG A 101 -7.85 -12.41 -10.28
N LEU A 102 -8.01 -12.42 -8.95
CA LEU A 102 -7.94 -13.63 -8.13
C LEU A 102 -8.95 -14.69 -8.57
N SER A 103 -10.18 -14.33 -8.95
CA SER A 103 -11.19 -15.29 -9.43
C SER A 103 -10.67 -16.10 -10.61
N SER A 104 -10.06 -15.41 -11.58
CA SER A 104 -9.46 -16.04 -12.76
C SER A 104 -8.31 -16.97 -12.37
N GLN A 105 -7.45 -16.54 -11.43
CA GLN A 105 -6.33 -17.35 -10.96
C GLN A 105 -6.77 -18.57 -10.15
N LEU A 106 -7.85 -18.48 -9.38
CA LEU A 106 -8.42 -19.61 -8.66
C LEU A 106 -8.95 -20.67 -9.65
N PHE A 107 -9.51 -20.25 -10.79
CA PHE A 107 -9.92 -21.20 -11.83
C PHE A 107 -8.72 -21.95 -12.41
N VAL A 108 -7.66 -21.24 -12.79
CA VAL A 108 -6.40 -21.84 -13.27
C VAL A 108 -5.84 -22.81 -12.23
N LEU A 109 -5.74 -22.38 -10.97
CA LEU A 109 -5.20 -23.19 -9.88
C LEU A 109 -6.01 -24.47 -9.66
N ARG A 110 -7.35 -24.42 -9.75
CA ARG A 110 -8.20 -25.62 -9.67
C ARG A 110 -7.94 -26.60 -10.79
N ARG A 111 -7.75 -26.09 -12.01
CA ARG A 111 -7.59 -26.92 -13.21
C ARG A 111 -6.24 -27.62 -13.26
N ILE A 112 -5.18 -26.99 -12.76
CA ILE A 112 -3.83 -27.59 -12.72
C ILE A 112 -3.60 -28.48 -11.49
N ARG A 113 -4.37 -28.30 -10.39
CA ARG A 113 -4.22 -29.06 -9.13
C ARG A 113 -4.10 -30.58 -9.32
N PRO A 114 -4.92 -31.26 -10.13
CA PRO A 114 -4.84 -32.72 -10.27
C PRO A 114 -3.53 -33.23 -10.87
N PHE A 115 -2.75 -32.35 -11.52
CA PHE A 115 -1.58 -32.70 -12.30
C PHE A 115 -0.25 -32.31 -11.63
N LEU A 116 -0.30 -31.61 -10.49
CA LEU A 116 0.87 -31.02 -9.85
C LEU A 116 0.97 -31.45 -8.38
N ASP A 117 2.18 -31.61 -7.88
CA ASP A 117 2.44 -31.84 -6.46
C ASP A 117 2.24 -30.56 -5.62
N GLY A 118 2.14 -30.72 -4.31
CA GLY A 118 1.90 -29.60 -3.38
C GLY A 118 3.01 -28.54 -3.38
N GLY A 119 4.27 -28.93 -3.60
CA GLY A 119 5.40 -28.00 -3.69
C GLY A 119 5.30 -27.11 -4.93
N THR A 120 4.99 -27.73 -6.09
CA THR A 120 4.78 -26.99 -7.33
C THR A 120 3.53 -26.10 -7.27
N LEU A 121 2.42 -26.59 -6.71
CA LEU A 121 1.20 -25.79 -6.51
C LEU A 121 1.44 -24.57 -5.62
N ARG A 122 2.25 -24.72 -4.57
CA ARG A 122 2.69 -23.62 -3.73
C ARG A 122 3.49 -22.57 -4.52
N THR A 123 4.39 -23.00 -5.40
CA THR A 123 5.14 -22.09 -6.28
C THR A 123 4.20 -21.34 -7.22
N VAL A 124 3.24 -22.03 -7.85
CA VAL A 124 2.23 -21.41 -8.71
C VAL A 124 1.39 -20.40 -7.91
N TYR A 125 0.98 -20.74 -6.68
CA TYR A 125 0.29 -19.78 -5.83
C TYR A 125 1.09 -18.49 -5.62
N PHE A 126 2.39 -18.59 -5.38
CA PHE A 126 3.23 -17.41 -5.21
C PHE A 126 3.33 -16.56 -6.49
N SER A 127 3.33 -17.20 -7.67
CA SER A 127 3.42 -16.48 -8.94
C SER A 127 2.11 -15.82 -9.35
N ILE A 128 0.95 -16.46 -9.19
CA ILE A 128 -0.33 -15.96 -9.73
C ILE A 128 -1.28 -15.38 -8.66
N VAL A 129 -1.23 -15.84 -7.41
CA VAL A 129 -2.14 -15.33 -6.35
C VAL A 129 -1.43 -14.32 -5.47
N HIS A 130 -0.26 -14.68 -4.94
CA HIS A 130 0.44 -13.83 -3.97
C HIS A 130 0.92 -12.52 -4.60
N SER A 131 1.44 -12.55 -5.82
CA SER A 131 1.88 -11.36 -6.58
C SER A 131 0.79 -10.29 -6.72
N HIS A 132 -0.46 -10.70 -6.94
CA HIS A 132 -1.60 -9.78 -6.97
C HIS A 132 -1.97 -9.25 -5.58
N LEU A 133 -1.84 -10.08 -4.55
CA LEU A 133 -2.16 -9.70 -3.18
C LEU A 133 -1.12 -8.76 -2.57
N THR A 134 0.15 -8.86 -2.94
CA THR A 134 1.27 -8.04 -2.43
C THR A 134 1.40 -6.69 -3.14
N TYR A 135 0.84 -6.56 -4.34
CA TYR A 135 0.94 -5.31 -5.10
C TYR A 135 0.14 -4.17 -4.44
N GLY A 136 0.86 -3.18 -3.92
CA GLY A 136 0.25 -2.01 -3.27
C GLY A 136 -0.49 -2.31 -1.96
N THR A 137 -0.24 -3.46 -1.32
CA THR A 137 -0.95 -3.90 -0.10
C THR A 137 -0.85 -2.91 1.03
N LEU A 138 0.27 -2.19 1.14
CA LEU A 138 0.45 -1.12 2.12
C LEU A 138 -0.65 -0.05 2.03
N LEU A 139 -1.22 0.18 0.84
CA LEU A 139 -2.28 1.17 0.61
C LEU A 139 -3.67 0.63 0.93
N TRP A 140 -4.02 -0.54 0.38
CA TRP A 140 -5.41 -1.05 0.41
C TRP A 140 -5.63 -2.24 1.34
N GLY A 141 -4.56 -2.88 1.84
CA GLY A 141 -4.61 -4.14 2.60
C GLY A 141 -5.35 -4.05 3.93
N ASN A 142 -5.43 -2.86 4.51
CA ASN A 142 -6.20 -2.57 5.74
C ASN A 142 -7.54 -1.83 5.46
N SER A 143 -7.98 -1.78 4.20
CA SER A 143 -9.31 -1.25 3.87
C SER A 143 -10.40 -2.19 4.40
N VAL A 144 -11.59 -1.64 4.68
CA VAL A 144 -12.75 -2.41 5.16
C VAL A 144 -13.10 -3.57 4.23
N ARG A 145 -12.88 -3.40 2.93
CA ARG A 145 -13.24 -4.39 1.90
C ARG A 145 -12.14 -5.42 1.64
N SER A 146 -10.92 -5.23 2.16
CA SER A 146 -9.79 -6.15 1.91
C SER A 146 -10.07 -7.59 2.34
N HIS A 147 -10.99 -7.79 3.29
CA HIS A 147 -11.46 -9.11 3.72
C HIS A 147 -11.95 -9.98 2.54
N ARG A 148 -12.49 -9.38 1.48
CA ARG A 148 -12.93 -10.13 0.28
C ARG A 148 -11.75 -10.79 -0.43
N ALA A 149 -10.67 -10.04 -0.65
CA ALA A 149 -9.43 -10.60 -1.20
C ALA A 149 -8.85 -11.68 -0.28
N PHE A 150 -8.95 -11.50 1.04
CA PHE A 150 -8.52 -12.52 2.00
C PHE A 150 -9.36 -13.81 1.92
N VAL A 151 -10.68 -13.72 1.73
CA VAL A 151 -11.53 -14.89 1.50
C VAL A 151 -11.09 -15.66 0.25
N MET A 152 -10.74 -14.96 -0.83
CA MET A 152 -10.23 -15.59 -2.05
C MET A 152 -8.86 -16.22 -1.86
N GLN A 153 -7.98 -15.59 -1.08
CA GLN A 153 -6.71 -16.21 -0.68
C GLN A 153 -6.94 -17.52 0.08
N LYS A 154 -7.87 -17.55 1.04
CA LYS A 154 -8.26 -18.79 1.74
C LYS A 154 -8.76 -19.85 0.78
N ALA A 155 -9.55 -19.47 -0.23
CA ALA A 155 -9.98 -20.39 -1.27
C ALA A 155 -8.79 -20.97 -2.05
N ALA A 156 -7.79 -20.15 -2.41
CA ALA A 156 -6.56 -20.62 -3.07
C ALA A 156 -5.83 -21.68 -2.23
N VAL A 157 -5.64 -21.42 -0.94
CA VAL A 157 -4.96 -22.36 -0.02
C VAL A 157 -5.73 -23.67 0.10
N ARG A 158 -7.07 -23.64 0.14
CA ARG A 158 -7.89 -24.87 0.14
C ARG A 158 -7.77 -25.65 -1.15
N ILE A 159 -7.66 -24.97 -2.29
CA ILE A 159 -7.46 -25.63 -3.59
C ILE A 159 -6.10 -26.34 -3.60
N ILE A 160 -5.02 -25.69 -3.13
CA ILE A 160 -3.69 -26.32 -3.04
C ILE A 160 -3.75 -27.61 -2.22
N GLU A 161 -4.44 -27.58 -1.08
CA GLU A 161 -4.55 -28.73 -0.18
C GLU A 161 -5.61 -29.75 -0.62
N GLY A 162 -6.48 -29.42 -1.58
CA GLY A 162 -7.57 -30.30 -2.02
C GLY A 162 -8.63 -30.54 -0.94
N VAL A 163 -8.85 -29.58 -0.02
CA VAL A 163 -9.79 -29.72 1.11
C VAL A 163 -11.13 -29.03 0.84
N PRO A 164 -12.23 -29.42 1.53
CA PRO A 164 -13.53 -28.77 1.41
C PRO A 164 -13.52 -27.25 1.66
N TYR A 165 -14.50 -26.55 1.09
CA TYR A 165 -14.55 -25.07 1.11
C TYR A 165 -14.70 -24.46 2.51
N ASN A 166 -15.25 -25.20 3.47
CA ASN A 166 -15.49 -24.78 4.85
C ASN A 166 -14.34 -25.16 5.80
N THR A 167 -13.33 -25.92 5.35
CA THR A 167 -12.21 -26.35 6.20
C THR A 167 -11.43 -25.13 6.72
N PRO A 168 -11.07 -25.11 8.03
CA PRO A 168 -10.23 -24.05 8.60
C PRO A 168 -8.87 -23.95 7.89
N CYS A 169 -8.50 -22.76 7.41
CA CYS A 169 -7.26 -22.59 6.63
C CYS A 169 -6.00 -22.33 7.46
N ARG A 170 -6.11 -22.00 8.75
CA ARG A 170 -4.96 -21.53 9.56
C ARG A 170 -3.81 -22.54 9.56
N PRO A 171 -4.06 -23.86 9.76
CA PRO A 171 -2.99 -24.86 9.70
C PRO A 171 -2.30 -24.90 8.33
N PHE A 172 -3.06 -24.74 7.25
CA PHE A 172 -2.54 -24.81 5.89
C PHE A 172 -1.72 -23.58 5.49
N PHE A 173 -2.04 -22.39 6.00
CA PHE A 173 -1.16 -21.22 5.85
C PHE A 173 0.21 -21.49 6.49
N LYS A 174 0.23 -22.05 7.71
CA LYS A 174 1.48 -22.38 8.42
C LYS A 174 2.26 -23.48 7.68
N LYS A 175 1.60 -24.59 7.33
CA LYS A 175 2.16 -25.72 6.57
C LYS A 175 2.82 -25.25 5.27
N ASN A 176 2.13 -24.43 4.48
CA ASN A 176 2.64 -23.93 3.20
C ASN A 176 3.55 -22.71 3.35
N ARG A 177 3.79 -22.22 4.56
CA ARG A 177 4.54 -20.98 4.82
C ARG A 177 4.02 -19.79 3.99
N ILE A 178 2.70 -19.68 3.88
CA ILE A 178 2.01 -18.58 3.19
C ILE A 178 1.54 -17.59 4.25
N LEU A 179 1.84 -16.31 4.06
CA LEU A 179 1.31 -15.26 4.93
C LEU A 179 -0.16 -14.97 4.56
N PRO A 180 -1.10 -14.99 5.53
CA PRO A 180 -2.43 -14.41 5.36
C PRO A 180 -2.34 -12.94 4.93
N LEU A 181 -3.30 -12.44 4.15
CA LEU A 181 -3.33 -11.04 3.69
C LEU A 181 -3.13 -10.01 4.82
N PRO A 182 -3.76 -10.15 6.01
CA PRO A 182 -3.48 -9.28 7.13
C PRO A 182 -2.00 -9.30 7.56
N CYS A 183 -1.35 -10.46 7.56
CA CYS A 183 0.08 -10.57 7.83
C CYS A 183 0.94 -9.97 6.71
N ILE A 184 0.52 -10.05 5.44
CA ILE A 184 1.21 -9.35 4.35
C ILE A 184 1.20 -7.85 4.61
N PHE A 185 0.02 -7.29 4.93
CA PHE A 185 -0.12 -5.87 5.28
C PHE A 185 0.75 -5.47 6.49
N ILE A 186 0.74 -6.26 7.56
CA ILE A 186 1.58 -6.01 8.76
C ILE A 186 3.06 -6.06 8.39
N HIS A 187 3.49 -7.07 7.63
CA HIS A 187 4.88 -7.22 7.18
C HIS A 187 5.34 -6.01 6.37
N ASP A 188 4.58 -5.61 5.35
CA ASP A 188 4.90 -4.46 4.50
C ASP A 188 4.90 -3.16 5.29
N THR A 189 3.98 -3.01 6.25
CA THR A 189 3.91 -1.83 7.14
C THR A 189 5.17 -1.71 7.99
N LEU A 190 5.52 -2.78 8.71
CA LEU A 190 6.69 -2.79 9.58
C LEU A 190 7.97 -2.55 8.76
N LEU A 191 8.08 -3.21 7.60
CA LEU A 191 9.24 -3.08 6.72
C LEU A 191 9.36 -1.68 6.11
N TYR A 192 8.23 -1.06 5.74
CA TYR A 192 8.19 0.30 5.21
C TYR A 192 8.71 1.31 6.24
N ILE A 193 8.22 1.24 7.48
CA ILE A 193 8.67 2.13 8.57
C ILE A 193 10.15 1.92 8.84
N HIS A 194 10.59 0.67 9.00
CA HIS A 194 11.98 0.33 9.28
C HIS A 194 12.94 0.83 8.17
N LYS A 195 12.59 0.63 6.90
CA LYS A 195 13.38 1.12 5.76
C LYS A 195 13.46 2.65 5.69
N ASN A 196 12.42 3.34 6.18
CA ASN A 196 12.32 4.79 6.14
C ASN A 196 12.45 5.43 7.53
N ILE A 197 13.11 4.75 8.48
CA ILE A 197 13.15 5.18 9.88
C ILE A 197 13.70 6.60 10.04
N PHE A 198 14.66 6.98 9.18
CA PHE A 198 15.25 8.33 9.12
C PHE A 198 14.27 9.45 8.77
N LYS A 199 13.08 9.14 8.22
CA LYS A 199 12.02 10.12 7.92
C LYS A 199 11.11 10.40 9.12
N PHE A 200 11.24 9.64 10.21
CA PHE A 200 10.43 9.77 11.40
C PHE A 200 11.26 10.35 12.54
N THR A 201 10.67 11.24 13.32
CA THR A 201 11.27 11.76 14.55
C THR A 201 10.88 10.87 15.73
N THR A 202 11.73 10.77 16.73
CA THR A 202 11.41 10.13 18.03
C THR A 202 10.80 11.14 18.99
N HIS A 203 10.13 10.67 20.03
CA HIS A 203 9.61 11.56 21.09
C HIS A 203 10.72 12.29 21.86
N ALA A 204 11.90 11.68 22.05
CA ALA A 204 13.07 12.31 22.64
C ALA A 204 13.55 13.55 21.87
N ASN A 205 13.37 13.56 20.54
CA ASN A 205 13.75 14.70 19.71
C ASN A 205 12.70 15.84 19.73
N ILE A 206 11.54 15.62 20.36
CA ILE A 206 10.43 16.59 20.44
C ILE A 206 10.36 17.25 21.82
N HIS A 207 10.67 16.49 22.87
CA HIS A 207 10.56 16.95 24.25
C HIS A 207 11.89 16.79 24.98
N THR A 208 12.26 17.76 25.82
CA THR A 208 13.52 17.79 26.58
C THR A 208 13.49 16.99 27.87
N TYR A 209 12.34 16.42 28.24
CA TYR A 209 12.16 15.62 29.46
C TYR A 209 12.01 14.14 29.14
N ASP A 210 12.52 13.29 30.03
CA ASP A 210 12.48 11.84 29.85
C ASP A 210 11.05 11.31 29.93
N THR A 211 10.66 10.52 28.94
CA THR A 211 9.36 9.84 28.92
C THR A 211 9.56 8.35 28.68
N ARG A 212 8.63 7.53 29.21
CA ARG A 212 8.63 6.07 28.97
C ARG A 212 8.61 5.70 27.48
N TYR A 213 8.15 6.60 26.62
CA TYR A 213 8.05 6.43 25.16
C TYR A 213 9.08 7.29 24.40
N ALA A 214 10.15 7.75 25.04
CA ALA A 214 11.13 8.65 24.44
C ALA A 214 11.75 8.07 23.15
N THR A 215 11.96 6.76 23.09
CA THR A 215 12.52 6.04 21.93
C THR A 215 11.48 5.68 20.86
N ASP A 216 10.19 5.84 21.14
CA ASP A 216 9.13 5.57 20.17
C ASP A 216 9.13 6.63 19.05
N LEU A 217 8.77 6.20 17.84
CA LEU A 217 8.56 7.12 16.73
C LEU A 217 7.33 7.98 17.00
N ALA A 218 7.51 9.29 16.88
CA ALA A 218 6.44 10.25 17.02
C ALA A 218 5.48 10.16 15.83
N VAL A 219 4.20 10.04 16.14
CA VAL A 219 3.14 10.05 15.12
C VAL A 219 3.01 11.47 14.55
N PRO A 220 3.11 11.66 13.22
CA PRO A 220 2.87 12.96 12.60
C PRO A 220 1.46 13.48 12.95
N ARG A 221 1.39 14.68 13.52
CA ARG A 221 0.11 15.33 13.82
C ARG A 221 -0.58 15.68 12.51
N SER A 222 -1.83 15.24 12.37
CA SER A 222 -2.68 15.59 11.24
C SER A 222 -4.00 16.15 11.75
N ARG A 223 -4.44 17.25 11.14
CA ARG A 223 -5.68 17.95 11.52
C ARG A 223 -6.94 17.11 11.24
N ILE A 224 -6.86 16.18 10.27
CA ILE A 224 -8.01 15.40 9.80
C ILE A 224 -7.66 13.91 9.93
N ARG A 225 -8.59 13.11 10.46
CA ARG A 225 -8.43 11.66 10.65
C ARG A 225 -8.09 10.92 9.34
N MET A 226 -8.61 11.37 8.20
CA MET A 226 -8.29 10.81 6.88
C MET A 226 -6.82 11.05 6.46
N ALA A 227 -6.23 12.17 6.88
CA ALA A 227 -4.82 12.48 6.61
C ALA A 227 -3.87 11.77 7.58
N ALA A 228 -4.41 11.12 8.62
CA ALA A 228 -3.64 10.37 9.61
C ALA A 228 -3.22 8.97 9.12
N VAL A 229 -2.98 8.76 7.82
CA VAL A 229 -2.63 7.44 7.24
C VAL A 229 -1.38 6.87 7.89
N ASN A 230 -0.42 7.72 8.27
CA ASN A 230 0.81 7.29 8.94
C ASN A 230 0.60 6.90 10.41
N LYS A 231 -0.44 7.42 11.09
CA LYS A 231 -0.67 7.13 12.51
C LYS A 231 -0.80 5.64 12.81
N PRO A 232 -1.69 4.87 12.14
CA PRO A 232 -1.79 3.44 12.40
C PRO A 232 -0.53 2.66 12.00
N LEU A 233 0.24 3.13 11.00
CA LEU A 233 1.48 2.46 10.58
C LEU A 233 2.59 2.64 11.63
N VAL A 234 2.79 3.87 12.11
CA VAL A 234 3.76 4.20 13.16
C VAL A 234 3.38 3.53 14.48
N ASP A 235 2.10 3.54 14.84
CA ASP A 235 1.61 2.87 16.04
C ASP A 235 1.81 1.35 15.98
N MET A 236 1.58 0.72 14.82
CA MET A 236 1.88 -0.70 14.60
C MET A 236 3.38 -1.00 14.82
N TYR A 237 4.26 -0.15 14.29
CA TYR A 237 5.70 -0.31 14.43
C TYR A 237 6.16 -0.15 15.89
N ASN A 238 5.76 0.93 16.57
CA ASN A 238 6.11 1.14 17.98
C ASN A 238 5.58 0.00 18.85
N THR A 239 4.35 -0.46 18.61
CA THR A 239 3.75 -1.59 19.33
C THR A 239 4.54 -2.87 19.12
N PHE A 240 4.98 -3.15 17.89
CA PHE A 240 5.84 -4.29 17.57
C PHE A 240 7.19 -4.23 18.29
N LEU A 241 7.84 -3.07 18.31
CA LEU A 241 9.13 -2.89 18.99
C LEU A 241 9.01 -3.12 20.50
N ARG A 242 7.96 -2.56 21.13
CA ARG A 242 7.70 -2.72 22.56
C ARG A 242 7.48 -4.19 22.93
N TYR A 243 6.73 -4.93 22.12
CA TYR A 243 6.49 -6.36 22.34
C TYR A 243 7.78 -7.16 22.40
N HIS A 244 8.69 -6.88 21.45
CA HIS A 244 9.91 -7.65 21.35
C HIS A 244 10.95 -7.19 22.37
N ARG A 245 10.93 -5.93 22.86
CA ARG A 245 11.93 -5.37 23.79
C ARG A 245 13.37 -5.50 23.30
N ILE A 246 13.56 -5.67 21.99
CA ILE A 246 14.87 -5.96 21.40
C ILE A 246 15.46 -4.64 20.89
N VAL A 247 16.45 -4.10 21.61
CA VAL A 247 17.29 -2.98 21.14
C VAL A 247 17.95 -3.35 19.80
N GLU A 248 18.28 -4.62 19.61
CA GLU A 248 18.91 -5.17 18.40
C GLU A 248 18.04 -5.01 17.14
N ILE A 249 16.72 -4.82 17.23
CA ILE A 249 15.85 -4.63 16.06
C ILE A 249 16.23 -3.35 15.33
N HIS A 250 16.61 -2.30 16.06
CA HIS A 250 17.10 -1.06 15.46
C HIS A 250 18.45 -1.24 14.77
N ALA A 251 19.25 -2.21 15.22
CA ALA A 251 20.53 -2.56 14.62
C ALA A 251 20.41 -3.53 13.44
N MET A 252 19.28 -4.21 13.27
CA MET A 252 19.03 -5.09 12.13
C MET A 252 19.03 -4.27 10.84
N ASN A 253 19.67 -4.80 9.81
CA ASN A 253 19.45 -4.28 8.46
C ASN A 253 18.07 -4.71 7.93
N VAL A 254 17.62 -4.05 6.86
CA VAL A 254 16.29 -4.26 6.25
C VAL A 254 16.03 -5.75 5.91
N TYR A 255 17.04 -6.49 5.46
CA TYR A 255 16.90 -7.90 5.13
C TYR A 255 16.72 -8.78 6.36
N GLN A 256 17.56 -8.59 7.39
CA GLN A 256 17.46 -9.28 8.68
C GLN A 256 16.10 -9.02 9.33
N PHE A 257 15.69 -7.76 9.37
CA PHE A 257 14.40 -7.35 9.90
C PHE A 257 13.23 -8.00 9.14
N SER A 258 13.25 -7.95 7.80
CA SER A 258 12.22 -8.58 6.96
C SER A 258 12.08 -10.07 7.23
N ARG A 259 13.21 -10.80 7.38
CA ARG A 259 13.21 -12.23 7.71
C ARG A 259 12.68 -12.50 9.11
N PHE A 260 13.06 -11.69 10.09
CA PHE A 260 12.62 -11.80 11.47
C PHE A 260 11.09 -11.63 11.56
N VAL A 261 10.56 -10.53 11.01
CA VAL A 261 9.11 -10.24 10.99
C VAL A 261 8.35 -11.33 10.24
N LYS A 262 8.84 -11.77 9.06
CA LYS A 262 8.20 -12.85 8.30
C LYS A 262 8.14 -14.15 9.10
N LYS A 263 9.21 -14.51 9.83
CA LYS A 263 9.23 -15.71 10.67
C LYS A 263 8.19 -15.60 11.78
N PHE A 264 8.15 -14.48 12.49
CA PHE A 264 7.16 -14.21 13.54
C PHE A 264 5.72 -14.33 13.02
N LEU A 265 5.40 -13.66 11.90
CA LEU A 265 4.06 -13.65 11.34
C LEU A 265 3.62 -15.00 10.77
N LEU A 266 4.56 -15.82 10.28
CA LEU A 266 4.27 -17.21 9.87
C LEU A 266 3.95 -18.10 11.08
N THR A 267 4.65 -17.91 12.20
CA THR A 267 4.42 -18.67 13.43
C THR A 267 3.05 -18.34 14.03
N GLU A 268 2.73 -17.05 14.16
CA GLU A 268 1.48 -16.61 14.79
C GLU A 268 0.28 -16.75 13.83
N CYS A 269 0.44 -16.38 12.55
CA CYS A 269 -0.58 -16.51 11.49
C CYS A 269 -1.88 -15.75 11.79
N PHE A 270 -1.78 -14.43 11.97
CA PHE A 270 -2.90 -13.53 12.25
C PHE A 270 -3.87 -13.39 11.07
N TYR A 271 -5.18 -13.39 11.35
CA TYR A 271 -6.25 -13.19 10.36
C TYR A 271 -6.89 -11.79 10.42
N SER A 272 -6.38 -10.92 11.29
CA SER A 272 -6.71 -9.50 11.29
C SER A 272 -5.61 -8.70 11.95
N VAL A 273 -5.57 -7.40 11.65
CA VAL A 273 -4.70 -6.45 12.35
C VAL A 273 -5.08 -6.36 13.84
N ASN A 274 -6.37 -6.48 14.17
CA ASN A 274 -6.83 -6.49 15.56
C ASN A 274 -6.28 -7.69 16.35
N GLU A 275 -6.21 -8.86 15.71
CA GLU A 275 -5.62 -10.06 16.32
C GLU A 275 -4.13 -9.86 16.64
N PHE A 276 -3.39 -9.19 15.75
CA PHE A 276 -2.00 -8.81 15.99
C PHE A 276 -1.86 -7.86 17.19
N TYR A 277 -2.66 -6.80 17.25
CA TYR A 277 -2.64 -5.87 18.40
C TYR A 277 -3.02 -6.59 19.70
N THR A 278 -4.08 -7.41 19.67
CA THR A 278 -4.52 -8.18 20.84
C THR A 278 -3.44 -9.15 21.33
N HIS A 279 -2.71 -9.78 20.41
CA HIS A 279 -1.60 -10.68 20.75
C HIS A 279 -0.47 -9.93 21.44
N ILE A 280 -0.10 -8.76 20.90
CA ILE A 280 1.00 -7.96 21.43
C ILE A 280 0.65 -7.29 22.76
N SER A 281 -0.60 -6.85 22.96
CA SER A 281 -1.01 -6.16 24.19
C SER A 281 -1.21 -7.10 25.40
N ARG A 282 -1.23 -8.42 25.21
CA ARG A 282 -1.46 -9.41 26.27
C ARG A 282 -0.19 -9.82 27.04
N ARG A 283 0.96 -9.24 26.72
CA ARG A 283 2.26 -9.50 27.36
C ARG A 283 2.97 -8.20 27.68
#